data_AF-A0A226DJR8-F1
#
_entry.id   AF-A0A226DJR8-F1
#
_cell.length_a   1.000
_cell.length_b   1.000
_cell.length_c   1.000
_cell.angle_alpha   90.00
_cell.angle_beta   90.00
_cell.angle_gamma   90.00
#
_symmetry.space_group_name_H-M   'P 1'
#
loop_
_entity.id
_entity.type
_entity.pdbx_description
1 polymer ?
#
loop_
_entity_poly.entity_id
_entity_poly.type
_entity_poly.pdbx_seq_one_letter_code
_entity_poly.pdbx_strand_id
1 'polypeptide(L)'
;MEDEVYFLMVSEKGIVPKNCTNSVDKPYGLPLHKSNSKQLWPILAHVMNTDYVYAVALYCGTEKPEASSFICDAPARAFICCIKGHSGYFSCGKCEVKGQRVQNRTVFLKTDIILRTNLSFRNQTQRQHHHGNSPLESLNIDMVNDFPFEYMHLICLGATKKILKLWTDKKLSRHRLRSKEIIRISDHLEYTKKFVTNDFARKPRTLGELDRWKATELRTFLLYTGPIVLKNNISDKYYRNFMLLSVATRLLAEPCQSKENINYAEQLLEYFVHNFMEIYGKENVSYNIHGLIHIANDVRLHDHLLNLYPNYIADWPRENVESLKQMSTRQMQSSRRSLRAN
;
A
#
# COMPACT_ATOMS: atom_id res chain seq x y z
N MET A 1 18.06 9.79 6.83
CA MET A 1 16.69 10.14 6.35
C MET A 1 16.14 8.87 5.78
N GLU A 2 15.03 8.43 6.36
CA GLU A 2 14.67 7.03 6.56
C GLU A 2 14.22 6.34 5.27
N ASP A 3 14.99 5.35 4.83
CA ASP A 3 14.55 4.32 3.90
C ASP A 3 13.68 3.33 4.70
N GLU A 4 12.38 3.57 4.75
CA GLU A 4 11.42 2.56 5.24
C GLU A 4 11.13 1.58 4.10
N VAL A 5 11.92 0.50 4.04
CA VAL A 5 11.63 -0.67 3.19
C VAL A 5 10.80 -1.66 4.01
N TYR A 6 9.54 -1.88 3.62
CA TYR A 6 8.70 -2.93 4.20
C TYR A 6 8.54 -4.07 3.20
N PHE A 7 9.04 -5.26 3.57
CA PHE A 7 8.79 -6.50 2.86
C PHE A 7 7.77 -7.33 3.65
N LEU A 8 6.66 -7.68 3.02
CA LEU A 8 5.84 -8.82 3.43
C LEU A 8 5.95 -9.86 2.31
N MET A 9 6.75 -10.91 2.52
CA MET A 9 6.72 -12.12 1.70
C MET A 9 6.26 -13.27 2.58
N VAL A 10 5.64 -14.29 2.00
CA VAL A 10 5.43 -15.56 2.68
C VAL A 10 6.07 -16.67 1.83
N SER A 11 6.55 -17.69 2.54
CA SER A 11 7.23 -18.96 2.23
C SER A 11 7.49 -19.39 0.77
N GLU A 12 8.77 -19.66 0.48
CA GLU A 12 9.20 -20.64 -0.53
C GLU A 12 8.73 -22.06 -0.15
N LYS A 13 8.15 -22.77 -1.12
CA LYS A 13 8.50 -24.19 -1.30
C LYS A 13 9.94 -24.20 -1.81
N GLY A 14 10.89 -24.50 -0.94
CA GLY A 14 12.27 -24.72 -1.36
C GLY A 14 12.33 -25.89 -2.34
N ILE A 15 12.69 -25.62 -3.60
CA ILE A 15 13.39 -26.59 -4.43
C ILE A 15 14.86 -26.45 -4.03
N VAL A 16 15.34 -27.37 -3.20
CA VAL A 16 16.78 -27.56 -2.98
C VAL A 16 17.34 -28.21 -4.25
N PRO A 17 18.41 -27.67 -4.88
CA PRO A 17 19.17 -28.40 -5.90
C PRO A 17 19.66 -29.72 -5.30
N LYS A 18 19.45 -30.83 -6.02
CA LYS A 18 19.63 -32.22 -5.56
C LYS A 18 21.02 -32.61 -5.00
N ASN A 19 21.99 -31.71 -4.85
CA ASN A 19 23.38 -32.06 -4.51
C ASN A 19 23.97 -31.38 -3.26
N CYS A 20 23.19 -30.75 -2.38
CA CYS A 20 23.69 -30.28 -1.07
C CYS A 20 23.21 -31.18 0.06
N THR A 21 23.84 -32.34 0.21
CA THR A 21 23.83 -33.12 1.45
C THR A 21 24.76 -32.46 2.46
N ASN A 22 24.20 -31.83 3.50
CA ASN A 22 24.52 -32.08 4.92
C ASN A 22 23.99 -30.96 5.82
N SER A 23 23.16 -31.39 6.78
CA SER A 23 22.92 -30.80 8.10
C SER A 23 22.42 -29.35 8.21
N VAL A 24 21.15 -29.20 8.62
CA VAL A 24 20.69 -28.62 9.91
C VAL A 24 19.29 -27.98 9.75
N ASP A 25 18.34 -28.66 10.40
CA ASP A 25 17.12 -28.20 11.08
C ASP A 25 15.83 -27.78 10.36
N LYS A 26 14.78 -28.43 10.88
CA LYS A 26 13.39 -28.53 10.45
C LYS A 26 12.64 -27.18 10.58
N PRO A 27 11.67 -26.87 9.69
CA PRO A 27 10.94 -25.61 9.70
C PRO A 27 9.76 -25.68 10.67
N TYR A 28 9.98 -25.45 11.96
CA TYR A 28 8.89 -25.39 12.95
C TYR A 28 8.62 -23.95 13.39
N GLY A 29 7.36 -23.51 13.32
CA GLY A 29 6.92 -22.26 13.92
C GLY A 29 7.14 -22.27 15.44
N LEU A 30 7.50 -21.12 16.00
CA LEU A 30 7.75 -20.94 17.43
C LEU A 30 6.41 -20.78 18.17
N PRO A 31 5.97 -21.75 18.99
CA PRO A 31 4.72 -21.63 19.75
C PRO A 31 4.78 -20.44 20.71
N LEU A 32 3.77 -19.57 20.67
CA LEU A 32 3.72 -18.36 21.51
C LEU A 32 3.21 -18.65 22.93
N HIS A 33 2.31 -19.62 23.06
CA HIS A 33 1.75 -20.05 24.34
C HIS A 33 1.54 -21.55 24.35
N LYS A 34 1.70 -22.20 25.53
CA LYS A 34 1.44 -23.65 25.68
C LYS A 34 -0.04 -24.02 25.59
N SER A 35 -0.94 -23.03 25.69
CA SER A 35 -2.39 -23.20 25.75
C SER A 35 -3.11 -22.89 24.43
N ASN A 36 -2.39 -22.52 23.36
CA ASN A 36 -2.97 -22.21 22.06
C ASN A 36 -2.08 -22.73 20.93
N SER A 37 -2.68 -23.12 19.81
CA SER A 37 -1.99 -23.58 18.60
C SER A 37 -1.28 -22.46 17.83
N LYS A 38 -1.35 -21.19 18.26
CA LYS A 38 -0.64 -20.07 17.61
C LYS A 38 0.88 -20.21 17.68
N GLN A 39 1.51 -20.09 16.51
CA GLN A 39 2.95 -20.15 16.29
C GLN A 39 3.44 -18.90 15.55
N LEU A 40 4.69 -18.51 15.82
CA LEU A 40 5.41 -17.43 15.17
C LEU A 40 6.34 -18.00 14.09
N TRP A 41 6.22 -17.51 12.87
CA TRP A 41 6.95 -17.97 11.70
C TRP A 41 7.83 -16.83 11.18
N PRO A 42 9.16 -16.94 11.25
CA PRO A 42 10.04 -15.96 10.61
C PRO A 42 10.01 -16.16 9.09
N ILE A 43 9.79 -15.07 8.37
CA ILE A 43 9.96 -15.00 6.92
C ILE A 43 11.39 -14.54 6.69
N LEU A 44 12.18 -15.38 6.03
CA LEU A 44 13.59 -15.16 5.77
C LEU A 44 13.81 -14.77 4.30
N ALA A 45 14.74 -13.86 4.05
CA ALA A 45 15.28 -13.57 2.73
C ALA A 45 16.73 -14.03 2.67
N HIS A 46 17.11 -14.60 1.52
CA HIS A 46 18.47 -15.03 1.23
C HIS A 46 19.06 -14.14 0.13
N VAL A 47 20.24 -13.58 0.38
CA VAL A 47 20.95 -12.79 -0.62
C VAL A 47 21.67 -13.74 -1.56
N MET A 48 21.22 -13.80 -2.82
CA MET A 48 21.83 -14.65 -3.85
C MET A 48 23.34 -14.42 -3.94
N ASN A 49 24.10 -15.51 -4.09
CA ASN A 49 25.57 -15.54 -4.11
C ASN A 49 26.27 -15.21 -2.78
N THR A 50 25.56 -15.30 -1.67
CA THR A 50 26.12 -15.23 -0.32
C THR A 50 25.41 -16.26 0.56
N ASP A 51 25.96 -16.64 1.71
CA ASP A 51 25.23 -17.45 2.71
C ASP A 51 24.37 -16.58 3.64
N TYR A 52 24.09 -15.33 3.25
CA TYR A 52 23.42 -14.37 4.11
C TYR A 52 21.91 -14.55 4.05
N VAL A 53 21.36 -15.10 5.13
CA VAL A 53 19.92 -15.20 5.39
C VAL A 53 19.54 -14.22 6.50
N TYR A 54 18.48 -13.43 6.29
CA TYR A 54 17.98 -12.50 7.31
C TYR A 54 16.46 -12.48 7.37
N ALA A 55 15.90 -12.27 8.57
CA ALA A 55 14.46 -12.16 8.75
C ALA A 55 13.95 -10.83 8.17
N VAL A 56 12.97 -10.92 7.28
CA VAL A 56 12.31 -9.76 6.66
C VAL A 56 10.92 -9.49 7.24
N ALA A 57 10.26 -10.53 7.75
CA ALA A 57 8.95 -10.40 8.40
C ALA A 57 8.72 -11.52 9.44
N LEU A 58 7.69 -11.33 10.26
CA LEU A 58 7.22 -12.31 11.23
C LEU A 58 5.71 -12.53 10.99
N TYR A 59 5.29 -13.77 10.86
CA TYR A 59 3.89 -14.16 10.78
C TYR A 59 3.47 -14.87 12.07
N CYS A 60 2.26 -14.61 12.56
CA CYS A 60 1.69 -15.28 13.73
C CYS A 60 0.39 -15.95 13.34
N GLY A 61 0.34 -17.29 13.40
CA GLY A 61 -0.84 -18.07 13.01
C GLY A 61 -0.77 -19.50 13.50
N THR A 62 -1.86 -20.23 13.37
CA THR A 62 -1.96 -21.64 13.81
C THR A 62 -1.27 -22.61 12.87
N GLU A 63 -0.97 -22.19 11.64
CA GLU A 63 -0.36 -22.99 10.59
C GLU A 63 0.73 -22.20 9.86
N LYS A 64 1.61 -22.90 9.14
CA LYS A 64 2.65 -22.25 8.33
C LYS A 64 1.98 -21.39 7.26
N PRO A 65 2.38 -20.12 7.09
CA PRO A 65 1.75 -19.28 6.10
C PRO A 65 2.10 -19.76 4.69
N GLU A 66 1.09 -19.90 3.82
CA GLU A 66 1.28 -20.07 2.38
C GLU A 66 1.33 -18.70 1.69
N ALA A 67 2.22 -18.56 0.72
CA ALA A 67 2.43 -17.28 0.05
C ALA A 67 1.23 -16.93 -0.81
N SER A 68 0.41 -15.97 -0.36
CA SER A 68 -0.75 -15.53 -1.13
C SER A 68 -0.50 -14.22 -1.89
N SER A 69 0.30 -13.28 -1.36
CA SER A 69 0.55 -11.98 -1.98
C SER A 69 1.72 -11.18 -1.40
N PHE A 70 2.24 -10.24 -2.21
CA PHE A 70 3.32 -9.30 -1.93
C PHE A 70 2.76 -7.87 -1.83
N ILE A 71 2.45 -7.45 -0.60
CA ILE A 71 1.95 -6.12 -0.31
C ILE A 71 3.14 -5.19 -0.13
N CYS A 72 3.37 -4.32 -1.10
CA CYS A 72 4.51 -3.41 -1.12
C CYS A 72 4.13 -2.08 -1.78
N ASP A 73 4.81 -1.01 -1.37
CA ASP A 73 4.65 0.28 -2.00
C ASP A 73 5.24 0.28 -3.42
N ALA A 74 5.00 1.35 -4.19
CA ALA A 74 5.40 1.37 -5.59
C ALA A 74 6.94 1.31 -5.80
N PRO A 75 7.80 1.98 -5.01
CA PRO A 75 9.24 1.76 -5.02
C PRO A 75 9.67 0.31 -4.74
N ALA A 76 9.17 -0.31 -3.66
CA ALA A 76 9.55 -1.67 -3.30
C ALA A 76 9.06 -2.69 -4.35
N ARG A 77 7.83 -2.53 -4.87
CA ARG A 77 7.34 -3.32 -6.00
C ARG A 77 8.25 -3.19 -7.22
N ALA A 78 8.64 -1.96 -7.57
CA ALA A 78 9.49 -1.73 -8.73
C ALA A 78 10.85 -2.41 -8.60
N PHE A 79 11.43 -2.35 -7.40
CA PHE A 79 12.68 -3.02 -7.08
C PHE A 79 12.57 -4.55 -7.21
N ILE A 80 11.63 -5.16 -6.50
CA ILE A 80 11.53 -6.63 -6.43
C ILE A 80 11.06 -7.26 -7.74
N CYS A 81 10.16 -6.60 -8.47
CA CYS A 81 9.70 -7.05 -9.78
C CYS A 81 10.66 -6.65 -10.92
N CYS A 82 11.74 -5.92 -10.64
CA CYS A 82 12.68 -5.40 -11.64
C CYS A 82 11.98 -4.60 -12.77
N ILE A 83 11.03 -3.73 -12.41
CA ILE A 83 10.26 -2.90 -13.33
C ILE A 83 10.54 -1.41 -13.13
N LYS A 84 10.02 -0.57 -14.04
CA LYS A 84 10.12 0.89 -13.93
C LYS A 84 9.44 1.42 -12.67
N GLY A 85 10.17 2.26 -11.94
CA GLY A 85 9.66 2.98 -10.78
C GLY A 85 8.49 3.92 -11.12
N HIS A 86 7.68 4.24 -10.12
CA HIS A 86 6.40 4.97 -10.22
C HIS A 86 6.43 6.35 -10.92
N SER A 87 7.61 6.93 -11.13
CA SER A 87 7.81 8.19 -11.86
C SER A 87 8.12 7.98 -13.36
N GLY A 88 8.33 6.74 -13.81
CA GLY A 88 8.63 6.36 -15.18
C GLY A 88 7.40 6.30 -16.08
N TYR A 89 7.58 6.41 -17.40
CA TYR A 89 6.47 6.40 -18.36
C TYR A 89 5.72 5.07 -18.43
N PHE A 90 6.37 3.94 -18.18
CA PHE A 90 5.76 2.62 -18.26
C PHE A 90 5.80 1.96 -16.89
N SER A 91 5.32 2.66 -15.85
CA SER A 91 5.54 2.23 -14.47
C SER A 91 4.36 1.49 -13.85
N CYS A 92 3.17 1.52 -14.44
CA CYS A 92 2.01 0.81 -13.88
C CYS A 92 2.26 -0.69 -13.93
N GLY A 93 2.22 -1.36 -12.77
CA GLY A 93 2.38 -2.81 -12.68
C GLY A 93 1.14 -3.59 -13.13
N LYS A 94 -0.03 -2.95 -13.18
CA LYS A 94 -1.33 -3.61 -13.46
C LYS A 94 -1.78 -3.48 -14.92
N CYS A 95 -1.28 -2.50 -15.67
CA CYS A 95 -1.67 -2.28 -17.07
C CYS A 95 -0.53 -1.72 -17.92
N GLU A 96 -0.70 -1.73 -19.23
CA GLU A 96 0.31 -1.32 -20.21
C GLU A 96 0.29 0.18 -20.53
N VAL A 97 -0.29 1.01 -19.67
CA VAL A 97 -0.40 2.46 -19.90
C VAL A 97 0.98 3.10 -20.10
N LYS A 98 1.09 3.91 -21.16
CA LYS A 98 2.21 4.84 -21.34
C LYS A 98 1.84 6.20 -20.75
N GLY A 99 2.49 6.55 -19.65
CA GLY A 99 2.46 7.88 -19.07
C GLY A 99 3.16 8.91 -19.96
N GLN A 100 2.89 10.18 -19.68
CA GLN A 100 3.40 11.33 -20.43
C GLN A 100 3.95 12.39 -19.46
N ARG A 101 4.85 13.25 -19.94
CA ARG A 101 5.42 14.33 -19.13
C ARG A 101 4.59 15.61 -19.29
N VAL A 102 4.01 16.09 -18.21
CA VAL A 102 3.24 17.35 -18.16
C VAL A 102 3.76 18.16 -16.98
N GLN A 103 4.23 19.39 -17.23
CA GLN A 103 4.76 20.30 -16.21
C GLN A 103 5.78 19.62 -15.27
N ASN A 104 6.79 18.95 -15.85
CA ASN A 104 7.83 18.20 -15.13
C ASN A 104 7.33 17.03 -14.26
N ARG A 105 6.10 16.54 -14.48
CA ARG A 105 5.52 15.38 -13.78
C ARG A 105 5.10 14.31 -14.77
N THR A 106 5.30 13.05 -14.41
CA THR A 106 4.75 11.93 -15.18
C THR A 106 3.29 11.72 -14.79
N VAL A 107 2.41 11.68 -15.78
CA VAL A 107 0.96 11.54 -15.60
C VAL A 107 0.40 10.42 -16.48
N PHE A 108 -0.71 9.83 -16.04
CA PHE A 108 -1.35 8.67 -16.67
C PHE A 108 -2.82 8.99 -16.94
N LEU A 109 -3.15 9.35 -18.17
CA LEU A 109 -4.46 9.92 -18.51
C LEU A 109 -5.44 8.93 -19.16
N LYS A 110 -4.96 7.79 -19.64
CA LYS A 110 -5.82 6.77 -20.24
C LYS A 110 -6.45 5.91 -19.16
N THR A 111 -7.70 5.52 -19.36
CA THR A 111 -8.45 4.59 -18.51
C THR A 111 -8.79 3.31 -19.26
N ASP A 112 -9.18 3.41 -20.53
CA ASP A 112 -9.29 2.25 -21.43
C ASP A 112 -7.89 1.74 -21.82
N ILE A 113 -7.45 0.67 -21.15
CA ILE A 113 -6.06 0.19 -21.22
C ILE A 113 -6.05 -1.34 -21.11
N ILE A 114 -5.12 -1.94 -21.85
CA ILE A 114 -4.79 -3.36 -21.76
C ILE A 114 -4.22 -3.67 -20.37
N LEU A 115 -4.88 -4.58 -19.64
CA LEU A 115 -4.40 -5.10 -18.37
C LEU A 115 -3.22 -6.05 -18.58
N ARG A 116 -2.25 -5.98 -17.67
CA ARG A 116 -1.11 -6.90 -17.68
C ARG A 116 -1.54 -8.24 -17.09
N THR A 117 -1.02 -9.33 -17.62
CA THR A 117 -1.24 -10.69 -17.10
C THR A 117 0.08 -11.28 -16.63
N ASN A 118 0.05 -12.36 -15.85
CA ASN A 118 1.26 -13.12 -15.50
C ASN A 118 2.07 -13.52 -16.74
N LEU A 119 1.38 -13.98 -17.79
CA LEU A 119 2.00 -14.38 -19.05
C LEU A 119 2.62 -13.17 -19.77
N SER A 120 1.90 -12.05 -19.86
CA SER A 120 2.42 -10.87 -20.56
C SER A 120 3.59 -10.22 -19.80
N PHE A 121 3.59 -10.28 -18.46
CA PHE A 121 4.72 -9.89 -17.62
C PHE A 121 5.95 -10.77 -17.89
N ARG A 122 5.83 -12.10 -17.79
CA ARG A 122 6.95 -13.06 -17.93
C ARG A 122 7.53 -13.08 -19.34
N ASN A 123 6.67 -12.90 -20.34
CA ASN A 123 7.10 -12.74 -21.73
C ASN A 123 7.63 -11.33 -22.04
N GLN A 124 7.55 -10.40 -21.09
CA GLN A 124 7.96 -9.00 -21.22
C GLN A 124 7.40 -8.32 -22.49
N THR A 125 6.11 -8.53 -22.77
CA THR A 125 5.44 -8.01 -23.98
C THR A 125 5.63 -6.49 -24.13
N GLN A 126 5.63 -5.77 -23.00
CA GLN A 126 6.01 -4.36 -22.93
C GLN A 126 7.44 -4.19 -22.39
N ARG A 127 8.45 -4.41 -23.24
CA ARG A 127 9.87 -4.32 -22.85
C ARG A 127 10.26 -3.03 -22.11
N GLN A 128 9.65 -1.88 -22.43
CA GLN A 128 9.96 -0.62 -21.74
C GLN A 128 9.50 -0.60 -20.26
N HIS A 129 8.67 -1.53 -19.81
CA HIS A 129 8.27 -1.68 -18.41
C HIS A 129 9.36 -2.33 -17.55
N HIS A 130 10.19 -3.18 -18.14
CA HIS A 130 11.15 -4.04 -17.44
C HIS A 130 12.56 -3.44 -17.45
N HIS A 131 13.31 -3.67 -16.38
CA HIS A 131 14.77 -3.48 -16.32
C HIS A 131 15.53 -4.81 -16.47
N GLY A 132 14.84 -5.94 -16.32
CA GLY A 132 15.38 -7.28 -16.41
C GLY A 132 14.35 -8.29 -15.89
N ASN A 133 14.79 -9.52 -15.69
CA ASN A 133 13.95 -10.57 -15.10
C ASN A 133 13.95 -10.40 -13.57
N SER A 134 12.77 -10.46 -12.96
CA SER A 134 12.66 -10.50 -11.50
C SER A 134 13.16 -11.84 -10.97
N PRO A 135 13.87 -11.87 -9.83
CA PRO A 135 14.17 -13.11 -9.12
C PRO A 135 12.92 -13.91 -8.77
N LEU A 136 11.76 -13.25 -8.63
CA LEU A 136 10.51 -13.91 -8.29
C LEU A 136 9.84 -14.63 -9.47
N GLU A 137 10.32 -14.42 -10.70
CA GLU A 137 9.83 -15.17 -11.85
C GLU A 137 10.19 -16.67 -11.76
N SER A 138 11.16 -17.10 -10.96
CA SER A 138 11.40 -18.53 -10.74
C SER A 138 10.36 -19.19 -9.82
N LEU A 139 9.56 -18.39 -9.13
CA LEU A 139 8.53 -18.88 -8.21
C LEU A 139 7.20 -19.11 -8.94
N ASN A 140 6.39 -20.01 -8.39
CA ASN A 140 5.03 -20.26 -8.85
C ASN A 140 4.05 -19.21 -8.28
N ILE A 141 4.27 -17.95 -8.64
CA ILE A 141 3.45 -16.79 -8.28
C ILE A 141 3.00 -16.04 -9.53
N ASP A 142 1.88 -15.34 -9.44
CA ASP A 142 1.41 -14.41 -10.45
C ASP A 142 2.07 -13.04 -10.27
N MET A 143 2.91 -12.65 -11.23
CA MET A 143 3.69 -11.40 -11.18
C MET A 143 2.83 -10.12 -11.25
N VAL A 144 1.52 -10.24 -11.45
CA VAL A 144 0.57 -9.12 -11.49
C VAL A 144 -0.45 -9.23 -10.35
N ASN A 145 -1.12 -10.36 -10.21
CA ASN A 145 -2.24 -10.54 -9.29
C ASN A 145 -1.78 -10.73 -7.84
N ASP A 146 -0.63 -11.36 -7.61
CA ASP A 146 -0.06 -11.53 -6.28
C ASP A 146 0.69 -10.26 -5.83
N PHE A 147 0.68 -9.19 -6.63
CA PHE A 147 1.20 -7.86 -6.29
C PHE A 147 0.07 -6.83 -6.29
N PRO A 148 -0.85 -6.88 -5.31
CA PRO A 148 -1.89 -5.87 -5.18
C PRO A 148 -1.30 -4.48 -4.93
N PHE A 149 -2.03 -3.42 -5.31
CA PHE A 149 -1.65 -2.08 -4.89
C PHE A 149 -1.91 -1.87 -3.41
N GLU A 150 -0.91 -1.33 -2.73
CA GLU A 150 -0.93 -1.13 -1.29
C GLU A 150 -1.83 0.07 -0.91
N TYR A 151 -2.80 -0.18 -0.03
CA TYR A 151 -3.88 0.75 0.33
C TYR A 151 -3.38 2.07 0.92
N MET A 152 -2.39 2.02 1.81
CA MET A 152 -1.83 3.16 2.52
C MET A 152 -1.22 4.18 1.57
N HIS A 153 -0.32 3.74 0.68
CA HIS A 153 0.41 4.61 -0.23
C HIS A 153 -0.42 5.01 -1.44
N LEU A 154 -1.30 4.13 -1.93
CA LEU A 154 -2.16 4.45 -3.06
C LEU A 154 -3.27 5.43 -2.68
N ILE A 155 -4.09 5.09 -1.69
CA ILE A 155 -5.32 5.83 -1.37
C ILE A 155 -5.05 6.88 -0.30
N CYS A 156 -4.50 6.51 0.86
CA CYS A 156 -4.39 7.44 1.99
C CYS A 156 -3.33 8.53 1.75
N LEU A 157 -2.06 8.13 1.61
CA LEU A 157 -0.93 9.03 1.37
C LEU A 157 -0.87 9.52 -0.08
N GLY A 158 -1.44 8.76 -1.01
CA GLY A 158 -1.46 9.08 -2.43
C GLY A 158 -2.62 9.98 -2.82
N ALA A 159 -3.83 9.43 -2.92
CA ALA A 159 -5.00 10.15 -3.40
C ALA A 159 -5.53 11.19 -2.38
N THR A 160 -5.82 10.77 -1.16
CA THR A 160 -6.45 11.63 -0.13
C THR A 160 -5.53 12.78 0.27
N LYS A 161 -4.26 12.50 0.60
CA LYS A 161 -3.30 13.56 0.95
C LYS A 161 -3.11 14.55 -0.20
N LYS A 162 -3.09 14.07 -1.45
CA LYS A 162 -2.99 14.94 -2.64
C LYS A 162 -4.19 15.89 -2.74
N ILE A 163 -5.42 15.40 -2.62
CA ILE A 163 -6.63 16.24 -2.66
C ILE A 163 -6.53 17.35 -1.60
N LEU A 164 -6.24 16.95 -0.35
CA LEU A 164 -6.14 17.90 0.75
C LEU A 164 -5.01 18.93 0.55
N LYS A 165 -3.90 18.51 -0.06
CA LYS A 165 -2.79 19.40 -0.42
C LYS A 165 -3.15 20.38 -1.51
N LEU A 166 -3.86 19.95 -2.56
CA LEU A 166 -4.33 20.85 -3.61
C LEU A 166 -5.24 21.97 -3.06
N TRP A 167 -5.99 21.67 -1.99
CA TRP A 167 -6.86 22.61 -1.30
C TRP A 167 -6.13 23.52 -0.30
N THR A 168 -5.03 23.06 0.32
CA THR A 168 -4.43 23.74 1.50
C THR A 168 -2.99 24.20 1.33
N ASP A 169 -2.29 23.83 0.24
CA ASP A 169 -0.89 24.22 0.05
C ASP A 169 -0.73 25.73 -0.07
N LYS A 170 0.32 26.28 0.57
CA LYS A 170 0.59 27.72 0.64
C LYS A 170 0.90 28.35 -0.72
N LYS A 171 1.34 27.55 -1.69
CA LYS A 171 1.51 28.00 -3.07
C LYS A 171 0.14 28.28 -3.67
N LEU A 172 0.00 29.40 -4.37
CA LEU A 172 -1.23 29.74 -5.11
C LEU A 172 -1.52 28.62 -6.11
N SER A 173 -2.47 27.76 -5.76
CA SER A 173 -3.07 26.76 -6.62
C SER A 173 -4.46 27.28 -7.00
N ARG A 174 -4.84 27.12 -8.26
CA ARG A 174 -6.21 27.42 -8.73
C ARG A 174 -7.30 26.62 -7.99
N HIS A 175 -6.89 25.57 -7.26
CA HIS A 175 -7.78 24.70 -6.49
C HIS A 175 -7.77 25.01 -4.99
N ARG A 176 -6.96 25.97 -4.55
CA ARG A 176 -6.80 26.31 -3.13
C ARG A 176 -8.11 26.85 -2.57
N LEU A 177 -8.52 26.33 -1.41
CA LEU A 177 -9.65 26.85 -0.67
C LEU A 177 -9.30 28.20 -0.03
N ARG A 178 -10.29 29.06 0.14
CA ARG A 178 -10.12 30.34 0.83
C ARG A 178 -9.75 30.08 2.29
N SER A 179 -8.98 30.98 2.89
CA SER A 179 -8.56 30.83 4.30
C SER A 179 -9.75 30.63 5.25
N LYS A 180 -10.87 31.32 5.01
CA LYS A 180 -12.10 31.14 5.80
C LYS A 180 -12.70 29.72 5.71
N GLU A 181 -12.60 29.06 4.56
CA GLU A 181 -13.07 27.69 4.36
C GLU A 181 -12.15 26.72 5.11
N ILE A 182 -10.84 26.90 5.01
CA ILE A 182 -9.84 26.09 5.73
C ILE A 182 -10.01 26.21 7.25
N ILE A 183 -10.25 27.43 7.76
CA ILE A 183 -10.51 27.66 9.20
C ILE A 183 -11.78 26.93 9.62
N ARG A 184 -12.90 27.12 8.91
CA ARG A 184 -14.17 26.42 9.21
C ARG A 184 -14.04 24.91 9.23
N ILE A 185 -13.36 24.32 8.24
CA ILE A 185 -13.12 22.87 8.20
C ILE A 185 -12.25 22.43 9.38
N SER A 186 -11.24 23.22 9.74
CA SER A 186 -10.36 22.94 10.89
C SER A 186 -11.12 23.00 12.22
N ASP A 187 -11.99 23.99 12.39
CA ASP A 187 -12.84 24.12 13.59
C ASP A 187 -13.83 22.96 13.69
N HIS A 188 -14.41 22.52 12.57
CA HIS A 188 -15.27 21.34 12.53
C HIS A 188 -14.49 20.05 12.84
N LEU A 189 -13.26 19.90 12.34
CA LEU A 189 -12.39 18.76 12.69
C LEU A 189 -12.08 18.75 14.20
N GLU A 190 -11.77 19.90 14.78
CA GLU A 190 -11.55 20.05 16.22
C GLU A 190 -12.80 19.66 17.01
N TYR A 191 -13.97 20.13 16.57
CA TYR A 191 -15.25 19.77 17.15
C TYR A 191 -15.53 18.27 17.08
N THR A 192 -15.14 17.59 15.99
CA THR A 192 -15.35 16.14 15.86
C THR A 192 -14.54 15.31 16.86
N LYS A 193 -13.45 15.84 17.43
CA LYS A 193 -12.59 15.11 18.39
C LYS A 193 -13.35 14.52 19.58
N LYS A 194 -14.44 15.17 20.01
CA LYS A 194 -15.26 14.71 21.15
C LYS A 194 -16.13 13.49 20.84
N PHE A 195 -16.32 13.17 19.57
CA PHE A 195 -17.10 12.02 19.10
C PHE A 195 -16.23 10.88 18.60
N VAL A 196 -14.90 11.04 18.60
CA VAL A 196 -13.98 9.98 18.17
C VAL A 196 -13.72 9.03 19.33
N THR A 197 -14.11 7.77 19.15
CA THR A 197 -13.91 6.69 20.12
C THR A 197 -12.44 6.24 20.17
N ASN A 198 -12.09 5.44 21.18
CA ASN A 198 -10.73 4.91 21.35
C ASN A 198 -10.33 3.89 20.26
N ASP A 199 -11.28 3.41 19.45
CA ASP A 199 -11.01 2.51 18.32
C ASP A 199 -10.20 3.18 17.21
N PHE A 200 -10.21 4.51 17.18
CA PHE A 200 -9.39 5.29 16.26
C PHE A 200 -8.01 5.54 16.90
N ALA A 201 -6.95 5.11 16.22
CA ALA A 201 -5.57 5.27 16.69
C ALA A 201 -5.19 6.72 17.05
N ARG A 202 -5.88 7.73 16.50
CA ARG A 202 -5.60 9.15 16.71
C ARG A 202 -6.87 10.00 16.61
N LYS A 203 -6.92 11.05 17.41
CA LYS A 203 -7.93 12.11 17.28
C LYS A 203 -7.64 12.98 16.03
N PRO A 204 -8.68 13.47 15.33
CA PRO A 204 -8.52 14.36 14.17
C PRO A 204 -7.69 15.58 14.53
N ARG A 205 -6.83 16.05 13.61
CA ARG A 205 -6.11 17.32 13.76
C ARG A 205 -6.64 18.34 12.77
N THR A 206 -6.21 19.59 12.91
CA THR A 206 -6.59 20.65 11.98
C THR A 206 -5.89 20.48 10.64
N LEU A 207 -6.42 21.12 9.58
CA LEU A 207 -5.76 21.12 8.26
C LEU A 207 -4.42 21.87 8.27
N GLY A 208 -4.16 22.72 9.26
CA GLY A 208 -2.87 23.39 9.43
C GLY A 208 -1.72 22.43 9.72
N GLU A 209 -2.02 21.24 10.25
CA GLU A 209 -1.04 20.19 10.55
C GLU A 209 -0.97 19.09 9.48
N LEU A 210 -1.62 19.27 8.33
CA LEU A 210 -1.78 18.23 7.30
C LEU A 210 -0.46 17.55 6.89
N ASP A 211 0.66 18.30 6.88
CA ASP A 211 1.98 17.74 6.57
C ASP A 211 2.39 16.61 7.53
N ARG A 212 1.98 16.72 8.80
CA ARG A 212 2.29 15.78 9.88
C ARG A 212 1.27 14.66 10.00
N TRP A 213 0.18 14.67 9.23
CA TRP A 213 -0.83 13.61 9.27
C TRP A 213 -0.25 12.29 8.79
N LYS A 214 -0.42 11.25 9.60
CA LYS A 214 -0.10 9.87 9.19
C LYS A 214 -1.23 9.30 8.35
N ALA A 215 -0.96 8.18 7.69
CA ALA A 215 -1.94 7.50 6.86
C ALA A 215 -3.22 7.11 7.62
N THR A 216 -3.11 6.73 8.89
CA THR A 216 -4.28 6.43 9.73
C THR A 216 -5.21 7.63 9.90
N GLU A 217 -4.68 8.85 9.99
CA GLU A 217 -5.49 10.07 10.09
C GLU A 217 -6.13 10.43 8.75
N LEU A 218 -5.40 10.21 7.65
CA LEU A 218 -5.93 10.36 6.30
C LEU A 218 -7.04 9.34 6.00
N ARG A 219 -6.90 8.11 6.50
CA ARG A 219 -7.94 7.08 6.46
C ARG A 219 -9.18 7.54 7.24
N THR A 220 -9.01 7.97 8.48
CA THR A 220 -10.12 8.49 9.30
C THR A 220 -10.81 9.66 8.61
N PHE A 221 -10.04 10.57 8.02
CA PHE A 221 -10.59 11.67 7.24
C PHE A 221 -11.36 11.20 6.01
N LEU A 222 -10.78 10.34 5.19
CA LEU A 222 -11.43 9.83 3.97
C LEU A 222 -12.75 9.12 4.28
N LEU A 223 -12.75 8.27 5.29
CA LEU A 223 -13.83 7.33 5.54
C LEU A 223 -14.91 7.88 6.49
N TYR A 224 -14.56 8.79 7.40
CA TYR A 224 -15.47 9.20 8.48
C TYR A 224 -15.62 10.71 8.60
N THR A 225 -14.56 11.45 8.93
CA THR A 225 -14.71 12.88 9.30
C THR A 225 -14.85 13.77 8.08
N GLY A 226 -14.16 13.48 6.98
CA GLY A 226 -14.17 14.24 5.72
C GLY A 226 -15.57 14.44 5.14
N PRO A 227 -16.39 13.39 4.93
CA PRO A 227 -17.77 13.53 4.46
C PRO A 227 -18.61 14.51 5.28
N ILE A 228 -18.35 14.61 6.59
CA ILE A 228 -19.08 15.50 7.50
C ILE A 228 -18.54 16.92 7.42
N VAL A 229 -17.23 17.10 7.64
CA VAL A 229 -16.63 18.43 7.80
C VAL A 229 -16.55 19.20 6.48
N LEU A 230 -16.53 18.51 5.34
CA LEU A 230 -16.47 19.14 4.02
C LEU A 230 -17.86 19.57 3.52
N LYS A 231 -18.93 18.92 3.97
CA LYS A 231 -20.29 19.23 3.52
C LYS A 231 -20.64 20.68 3.81
N ASN A 232 -21.11 21.40 2.80
CA ASN A 232 -21.43 22.84 2.83
C ASN A 232 -20.25 23.79 3.17
N ASN A 233 -19.01 23.28 3.25
CA ASN A 233 -17.82 24.09 3.56
C ASN A 233 -16.84 24.22 2.38
N ILE A 234 -17.07 23.48 1.30
CA ILE A 234 -16.35 23.57 0.03
C ILE A 234 -17.35 23.57 -1.13
N SER A 235 -16.90 23.90 -2.34
CA SER A 235 -17.76 23.83 -3.53
C SER A 235 -18.30 22.42 -3.77
N ASP A 236 -19.53 22.33 -4.27
CA ASP A 236 -20.20 21.10 -4.65
C ASP A 236 -19.34 20.21 -5.57
N LYS A 237 -18.63 20.84 -6.52
CA LYS A 237 -17.70 20.17 -7.45
C LYS A 237 -16.63 19.38 -6.69
N TYR A 238 -15.99 19.99 -5.68
CA TYR A 238 -14.96 19.34 -4.87
C TYR A 238 -15.55 18.28 -3.93
N TYR A 239 -16.70 18.59 -3.31
CA TYR A 239 -17.36 17.68 -2.38
C TYR A 239 -17.82 16.40 -3.07
N ARG A 240 -18.54 16.51 -4.20
CA ARG A 240 -19.04 15.34 -4.95
C ARG A 240 -17.89 14.44 -5.39
N ASN A 241 -16.79 15.01 -5.90
CA ASN A 241 -15.63 14.23 -6.29
C ASN A 241 -14.95 13.55 -5.09
N PHE A 242 -14.82 14.23 -3.95
CA PHE A 242 -14.31 13.59 -2.72
C PHE A 242 -15.23 12.45 -2.26
N MET A 243 -16.54 12.61 -2.36
CA MET A 243 -17.51 11.58 -1.98
C MET A 243 -17.43 10.33 -2.87
N LEU A 244 -17.12 10.45 -4.17
CA LEU A 244 -16.87 9.29 -5.03
C LEU A 244 -15.74 8.42 -4.47
N LEU A 245 -14.60 9.04 -4.11
CA LEU A 245 -13.47 8.33 -3.51
C LEU A 245 -13.83 7.74 -2.14
N SER A 246 -14.52 8.51 -1.29
CA SER A 246 -14.91 8.09 0.06
C SER A 246 -15.83 6.87 0.04
N VAL A 247 -16.89 6.92 -0.78
CA VAL A 247 -17.87 5.83 -0.89
C VAL A 247 -17.25 4.58 -1.52
N ALA A 248 -16.50 4.73 -2.62
CA ALA A 248 -15.84 3.59 -3.24
C ALA A 248 -14.86 2.92 -2.29
N THR A 249 -14.04 3.71 -1.58
CA THR A 249 -13.09 3.18 -0.60
C THR A 249 -13.81 2.49 0.56
N ARG A 250 -14.94 3.03 1.02
CA ARG A 250 -15.75 2.41 2.07
C ARG A 250 -16.28 1.05 1.64
N LEU A 251 -16.87 0.96 0.45
CA LEU A 251 -17.41 -0.30 -0.08
C LEU A 251 -16.33 -1.37 -0.17
N LEU A 252 -15.16 -0.99 -0.68
CA LEU A 252 -14.03 -1.89 -0.88
C LEU A 252 -13.28 -2.25 0.43
N ALA A 253 -13.45 -1.48 1.49
CA ALA A 253 -12.85 -1.76 2.80
C ALA A 253 -13.69 -2.71 3.66
N GLU A 254 -14.95 -2.94 3.29
CA GLU A 254 -15.84 -3.86 4.00
C GLU A 254 -15.47 -5.32 3.68
N PRO A 255 -15.26 -6.18 4.69
CA PRO A 255 -15.06 -7.62 4.48
C PRO A 255 -16.29 -8.27 3.83
N CYS A 256 -16.09 -9.34 3.05
CA CYS A 256 -17.17 -10.12 2.45
C CYS A 256 -18.14 -9.29 1.57
N GLN A 257 -17.64 -8.24 0.91
CA GLN A 257 -18.45 -7.36 0.07
C GLN A 257 -19.05 -8.10 -1.13
N SER A 258 -20.28 -7.73 -1.54
CA SER A 258 -20.90 -8.35 -2.71
C SER A 258 -20.19 -7.94 -4.01
N LYS A 259 -20.25 -8.83 -5.02
CA LYS A 259 -19.68 -8.56 -6.34
C LYS A 259 -20.27 -7.30 -6.98
N GLU A 260 -21.55 -7.06 -6.78
CA GLU A 260 -22.28 -5.87 -7.27
C GLU A 260 -21.72 -4.60 -6.63
N ASN A 261 -21.46 -4.61 -5.32
CA ASN A 261 -20.89 -3.46 -4.62
C ASN A 261 -19.44 -3.21 -5.02
N ILE A 262 -18.65 -4.26 -5.27
CA ILE A 262 -17.28 -4.11 -5.80
C ILE A 262 -17.32 -3.52 -7.21
N ASN A 263 -18.22 -4.00 -8.09
CA ASN A 263 -18.40 -3.45 -9.43
C ASN A 263 -18.88 -1.99 -9.40
N TYR A 264 -19.75 -1.64 -8.46
CA TYR A 264 -20.18 -0.26 -8.29
C TYR A 264 -19.04 0.63 -7.81
N ALA A 265 -18.22 0.16 -6.86
CA ALA A 265 -17.04 0.88 -6.40
C ALA A 265 -16.00 1.09 -7.53
N GLU A 266 -15.81 0.10 -8.40
CA GLU A 266 -14.99 0.23 -9.61
C GLU A 266 -15.46 1.38 -10.50
N GLN A 267 -16.75 1.42 -10.84
CA GLN A 267 -17.35 2.51 -11.62
C GLN A 267 -17.18 3.87 -10.95
N LEU A 268 -17.36 3.94 -9.62
CA LEU A 268 -17.14 5.17 -8.86
C LEU A 268 -15.68 5.65 -8.92
N LEU A 269 -14.69 4.73 -8.91
CA LEU A 269 -13.27 5.08 -9.00
C LEU A 269 -12.86 5.51 -10.40
N GLU A 270 -13.38 4.86 -11.44
CA GLU A 270 -13.18 5.30 -12.83
C GLU A 270 -13.75 6.70 -13.04
N TYR A 271 -14.98 6.93 -12.58
CA TYR A 271 -15.63 8.23 -12.65
C TYR A 271 -14.92 9.29 -11.80
N PHE A 272 -14.40 8.91 -10.63
CA PHE A 272 -13.55 9.76 -9.81
C PHE A 272 -12.30 10.19 -10.56
N VAL A 273 -11.56 9.28 -11.20
CA VAL A 273 -10.32 9.60 -11.93
C VAL A 273 -10.60 10.52 -13.11
N HIS A 274 -11.70 10.26 -13.84
CA HIS A 274 -12.16 11.12 -14.93
C HIS A 274 -12.46 12.55 -14.43
N ASN A 275 -13.32 12.68 -13.43
CA ASN A 275 -13.66 13.99 -12.84
C ASN A 275 -12.45 14.67 -12.21
N PHE A 276 -11.57 13.91 -11.56
CA PHE A 276 -10.34 14.45 -10.95
C PHE A 276 -9.48 15.16 -12.00
N MET A 277 -9.36 14.59 -13.20
CA MET A 277 -8.63 15.20 -14.31
C MET A 277 -9.25 16.54 -14.75
N GLU A 278 -10.57 16.64 -14.79
CA GLU A 278 -11.27 17.88 -15.16
C GLU A 278 -11.25 18.93 -14.05
N ILE A 279 -11.35 18.49 -12.79
CA ILE A 279 -11.41 19.35 -11.62
C ILE A 279 -10.03 19.91 -11.28
N TYR A 280 -9.03 19.02 -11.22
CA TYR A 280 -7.68 19.31 -10.71
C TYR A 280 -6.64 19.42 -11.82
N GLY A 281 -6.98 19.08 -13.06
CA GLY A 281 -6.06 19.13 -14.18
C GLY A 281 -5.28 17.84 -14.42
N LYS A 282 -4.95 17.63 -15.71
CA LYS A 282 -4.19 16.48 -16.22
C LYS A 282 -2.84 16.32 -15.52
N GLU A 283 -2.19 17.42 -15.16
CA GLU A 283 -0.90 17.45 -14.47
C GLU A 283 -0.92 16.79 -13.07
N ASN A 284 -2.10 16.60 -12.49
CA ASN A 284 -2.26 16.05 -11.14
C ASN A 284 -2.64 14.56 -11.14
N VAL A 285 -2.89 13.95 -12.30
CA VAL A 285 -3.21 12.51 -12.46
C VAL A 285 -1.92 11.67 -12.40
N SER A 286 -1.33 11.58 -11.21
CA SER A 286 -0.12 10.80 -10.95
C SER A 286 -0.38 9.29 -10.93
N TYR A 287 0.70 8.52 -10.80
CA TYR A 287 0.67 7.08 -10.54
C TYR A 287 -0.41 6.66 -9.53
N ASN A 288 -0.44 7.27 -8.34
CA ASN A 288 -1.42 6.91 -7.31
C ASN A 288 -2.88 7.20 -7.70
N ILE A 289 -3.15 8.26 -8.46
CA ILE A 289 -4.51 8.57 -8.92
C ILE A 289 -4.93 7.57 -9.99
N HIS A 290 -4.05 7.28 -10.95
CA HIS A 290 -4.30 6.24 -11.94
C HIS A 290 -4.48 4.86 -11.32
N GLY A 291 -3.67 4.52 -10.31
CA GLY A 291 -3.71 3.21 -9.66
C GLY A 291 -5.05 2.87 -9.02
N LEU A 292 -5.88 3.88 -8.69
CA LEU A 292 -7.21 3.69 -8.13
C LEU A 292 -8.12 2.83 -9.01
N ILE A 293 -8.00 2.91 -10.34
CA ILE A 293 -8.87 2.13 -11.24
C ILE A 293 -8.61 0.61 -11.15
N HIS A 294 -7.49 0.19 -10.57
CA HIS A 294 -7.12 -1.23 -10.48
C HIS A 294 -7.50 -1.86 -9.13
N ILE A 295 -7.84 -1.05 -8.13
CA ILE A 295 -7.96 -1.53 -6.75
C ILE A 295 -9.19 -2.41 -6.52
N ALA A 296 -10.26 -2.20 -7.28
CA ALA A 296 -11.44 -3.04 -7.21
C ALA A 296 -11.12 -4.48 -7.63
N ASN A 297 -10.28 -4.67 -8.65
CA ASN A 297 -9.82 -6.00 -9.05
C ASN A 297 -8.93 -6.65 -7.99
N ASP A 298 -8.06 -5.89 -7.33
CA ASP A 298 -7.27 -6.41 -6.21
C ASP A 298 -8.17 -6.87 -5.06
N VAL A 299 -9.25 -6.14 -4.75
CA VAL A 299 -10.23 -6.54 -3.73
C VAL A 299 -10.97 -7.83 -4.11
N ARG A 300 -11.30 -8.04 -5.39
CA ARG A 300 -11.91 -9.32 -5.84
C ARG A 300 -11.02 -10.53 -5.58
N LEU A 301 -9.70 -10.34 -5.60
CA LEU A 301 -8.71 -11.41 -5.42
C LEU A 301 -8.29 -11.58 -3.96
N HIS A 302 -8.29 -10.49 -3.19
CA HIS A 302 -7.71 -10.41 -1.84
C HIS A 302 -8.75 -10.10 -0.75
N ASP A 303 -10.03 -10.29 -1.07
CA ASP A 303 -11.23 -10.08 -0.25
C ASP A 303 -11.58 -8.62 0.07
N HIS A 304 -10.71 -7.83 0.71
CA HIS A 304 -11.00 -6.43 1.07
C HIS A 304 -9.74 -5.55 1.22
N LEU A 305 -9.88 -4.23 1.14
CA LEU A 305 -8.76 -3.27 1.14
C LEU A 305 -7.87 -3.35 2.38
N LEU A 306 -8.42 -3.72 3.53
CA LEU A 306 -7.64 -3.76 4.77
C LEU A 306 -6.63 -4.92 4.77
N ASN A 307 -6.89 -5.99 4.01
CA ASN A 307 -5.88 -7.01 3.72
C ASN A 307 -4.72 -6.46 2.88
N LEU A 308 -4.90 -5.33 2.19
CA LEU A 308 -3.87 -4.66 1.39
C LEU A 308 -3.12 -3.58 2.19
N TYR A 309 -3.25 -3.59 3.52
CA TYR A 309 -2.58 -2.68 4.44
C TYR A 309 -1.48 -3.43 5.22
N PRO A 310 -0.18 -3.11 5.03
CA PRO A 310 0.94 -3.86 5.60
C PRO A 310 1.01 -3.75 7.14
N ASN A 311 0.26 -2.82 7.73
CA ASN A 311 0.28 -2.51 9.15
C ASN A 311 -0.96 -3.01 9.91
N TYR A 312 -1.73 -3.98 9.40
CA TYR A 312 -2.81 -4.59 10.20
C TYR A 312 -2.29 -5.25 11.49
N ILE A 313 -0.98 -5.55 11.55
CA ILE A 313 -0.27 -6.02 12.75
C ILE A 313 0.21 -4.88 13.67
N ALA A 314 0.26 -3.62 13.20
CA ALA A 314 0.75 -2.48 13.98
C ALA A 314 -0.23 -1.99 15.06
N ASP A 315 -1.45 -2.52 15.09
CA ASP A 315 -2.40 -2.35 16.20
C ASP A 315 -2.13 -3.32 17.36
N TRP A 316 -1.02 -4.08 17.32
CA TRP A 316 -0.52 -4.89 18.42
C TRP A 316 0.18 -4.01 19.49
N PRO A 317 0.02 -4.29 20.80
CA PRO A 317 0.60 -3.47 21.87
C PRO A 317 2.11 -3.23 21.67
N ARG A 318 2.54 -1.96 21.76
CA ARG A 318 3.93 -1.52 21.49
C ARG A 318 5.00 -2.32 22.25
N GLU A 319 4.69 -2.76 23.47
CA GLU A 319 5.57 -3.53 24.34
C GLU A 319 6.05 -4.85 23.70
N ASN A 320 5.23 -5.46 22.86
CA ASN A 320 5.56 -6.72 22.18
C ASN A 320 6.41 -6.50 20.91
N VAL A 321 6.23 -5.37 20.22
CA VAL A 321 7.01 -4.99 19.04
C VAL A 321 8.46 -4.63 19.43
N GLU A 322 8.63 -3.98 20.59
CA GLU A 322 9.93 -3.60 21.12
C GLU A 322 10.74 -4.85 21.56
N SER A 323 10.05 -5.82 22.17
CA SER A 323 10.60 -7.12 22.53
C SER A 323 11.09 -7.92 21.31
N LEU A 324 10.33 -7.91 20.21
CA LEU A 324 10.69 -8.57 18.96
C LEU A 324 11.86 -7.87 18.23
N LYS A 325 11.92 -6.53 18.27
CA LYS A 325 13.08 -5.76 17.77
C LYS A 325 14.35 -6.11 18.55
N GLN A 326 14.27 -6.23 19.87
CA GLN A 326 15.38 -6.65 20.72
C GLN A 326 15.83 -8.09 20.43
N MET A 327 14.90 -9.01 20.14
CA MET A 327 15.24 -10.38 19.72
C MET A 327 15.95 -10.43 18.37
N SER A 328 15.48 -9.70 17.35
CA SER A 328 16.15 -9.66 16.03
C SER A 328 17.53 -9.02 16.10
N THR A 329 17.69 -7.97 16.94
CA THR A 329 18.97 -7.28 17.14
C THR A 329 19.98 -8.20 17.84
N ARG A 330 19.53 -9.02 18.82
CA ARG A 330 20.37 -10.01 19.50
C ARG A 330 20.83 -11.13 18.55
N GLN A 331 19.96 -11.61 17.65
CA GLN A 331 20.32 -12.59 16.62
C GLN A 331 21.28 -12.01 15.56
N MET A 332 21.13 -10.73 15.18
CA MET A 332 22.09 -10.04 14.32
C MET A 332 23.47 -9.88 14.98
N GLN A 333 23.50 -9.59 16.28
CA GLN A 333 24.75 -9.45 17.04
C GLN A 333 25.46 -10.80 17.27
N SER A 334 24.71 -11.89 17.50
CA SER A 334 25.31 -13.23 17.60
C SER A 334 25.91 -13.69 16.27
N SER A 335 25.23 -13.39 15.15
CA SER A 335 25.68 -13.76 13.80
C SER A 335 26.89 -12.93 13.32
N ARG A 336 27.02 -11.67 13.77
CA ARG A 336 28.23 -10.85 13.54
C ARG A 336 29.43 -11.32 14.34
N ARG A 337 29.23 -11.98 15.49
CA ARG A 337 30.31 -12.54 16.30
C ARG A 337 30.86 -13.83 15.69
N SER A 338 30.01 -14.66 15.09
CA SER A 338 30.46 -15.86 14.35
C SER A 338 31.21 -15.51 13.05
N LEU A 339 30.84 -14.43 12.35
CA LEU A 339 31.58 -13.94 11.18
C LEU A 339 32.96 -13.32 11.47
N ARG A 340 33.24 -12.95 12.73
CA ARG A 340 34.55 -12.43 13.16
C ARG A 340 35.46 -13.48 13.79
N ALA A 341 34.95 -14.71 13.98
CA ALA A 341 35.64 -15.81 14.61
C ALA A 341 36.19 -16.84 13.60
N ASN A 342 35.97 -16.62 12.30
CA ASN A 342 36.55 -17.39 11.20
C ASN A 342 37.60 -16.57 10.45
#